data_AF-A3MUA9-F1
#
_entry.id   AF-A3MUA9-F1
#
_cell.length_a   1.000
_cell.length_b   1.000
_cell.length_c   1.000
_cell.angle_alpha   90.00
_cell.angle_beta   90.00
_cell.angle_gamma   90.00
#
_symmetry.space_group_name_H-M   'P 1'
#
loop_
_entity.id
_entity.type
_entity.pdbx_description
1 polymer ?
#
loop_
_entity_poly.entity_id
_entity_poly.type
_entity_poly.pdbx_seq_one_letter_code
_entity_poly.pdbx_strand_id
1 'polypeptide(L)'
;MRWSLYATLYQIGVLTLGLLILGAERWIAAALDLVFILIAVVLFRVALKDLSASLDIAADERERAEVRLLQALLIATFVIAVGVLGYGFLKSLFPFL
;
A
#
# COMPACT_ATOMS: atom_id res chain seq x y z
N MET A 1 -12.57 -9.96 -3.55
CA MET A 1 -11.16 -10.29 -3.88
C MET A 1 -10.51 -9.46 -4.99
N ARG A 2 -11.22 -8.96 -6.02
CA ARG A 2 -10.56 -8.20 -7.12
C ARG A 2 -9.81 -6.97 -6.60
N TRP A 3 -10.37 -6.29 -5.61
CA TRP A 3 -9.80 -5.05 -5.05
C TRP A 3 -8.55 -5.28 -4.22
N SER A 4 -8.43 -6.41 -3.50
CA SER A 4 -7.20 -6.74 -2.79
C SER A 4 -6.04 -6.96 -3.75
N LEU A 5 -6.29 -7.65 -4.86
CA LEU A 5 -5.28 -7.90 -5.88
C LEU A 5 -4.82 -6.59 -6.56
N TYR A 6 -5.76 -5.70 -6.91
CA TYR A 6 -5.43 -4.36 -7.42
C TYR A 6 -4.68 -3.49 -6.42
N ALA A 7 -5.06 -3.51 -5.14
CA ALA A 7 -4.37 -2.76 -4.10
C ALA A 7 -2.94 -3.27 -3.88
N THR A 8 -2.74 -4.59 -3.87
CA THR A 8 -1.40 -5.20 -3.75
C THR A 8 -0.53 -4.86 -4.96
N LEU A 9 -1.07 -5.00 -6.18
CA LEU A 9 -0.34 -4.63 -7.41
C LEU A 9 0.01 -3.14 -7.44
N TYR A 10 -0.90 -2.28 -7.00
CA TYR A 10 -0.65 -0.85 -6.89
C TYR A 10 0.46 -0.56 -5.88
N GLN A 11 0.43 -1.17 -4.70
CA GLN A 11 1.48 -1.00 -3.68
C GLN A 11 2.86 -1.43 -4.19
N ILE A 12 2.94 -2.53 -4.94
CA ILE A 12 4.19 -2.97 -5.58
C ILE A 12 4.66 -1.95 -6.64
N GLY A 13 3.74 -1.46 -7.48
CA GLY A 13 4.06 -0.45 -8.50
C GLY A 13 4.56 0.85 -7.87
N VAL A 14 3.92 1.30 -6.79
CA VAL A 14 4.30 2.49 -6.04
C VAL A 14 5.64 2.33 -5.34
N LEU A 15 5.94 1.18 -4.74
CA LEU A 15 7.26 0.91 -4.17
C LEU A 15 8.36 1.01 -5.25
N THR A 16 8.10 0.46 -6.43
CA THR A 16 9.04 0.54 -7.56
C THR A 16 9.24 1.98 -8.03
N LEU A 17 8.16 2.77 -8.12
CA LEU A 17 8.22 4.17 -8.53
C LEU A 17 8.90 5.05 -7.47
N GLY A 18 8.57 4.89 -6.19
CA GLY A 18 9.22 5.62 -5.10
C GLY A 18 10.72 5.39 -5.05
N LEU A 19 11.18 4.17 -5.36
CA LEU A 19 12.61 3.85 -5.49
C LEU A 19 13.25 4.51 -6.72
N LEU A 20 12.53 4.63 -7.84
CA LEU A 20 13.02 5.29 -9.05
C LEU A 20 13.09 6.82 -8.90
N ILE A 21 12.25 7.40 -8.05
CA ILE A 21 12.15 8.85 -7.84
C ILE A 21 13.24 9.39 -6.89
N LEU A 22 14.04 8.53 -6.25
CA LEU A 22 15.12 8.90 -5.34
C LEU A 22 16.21 9.84 -5.94
N GLY A 23 16.27 9.96 -7.27
CA GLY A 23 17.15 10.89 -8.00
C GLY A 23 16.45 12.12 -8.61
N ALA A 24 15.15 12.29 -8.41
CA ALA A 24 14.37 13.39 -8.98
C ALA A 24 14.47 14.69 -8.15
N GLU A 25 14.01 15.80 -8.73
CA GLU A 25 13.95 17.09 -8.05
C GLU A 25 13.10 17.00 -6.77
N ARG A 26 13.65 17.45 -5.64
CA ARG A 26 13.11 17.21 -4.28
C ARG A 26 11.64 17.61 -4.11
N TRP A 27 11.20 18.69 -4.75
CA TRP A 27 9.82 19.16 -4.65
C TRP A 27 8.84 18.28 -5.42
N ILE A 28 9.26 17.77 -6.59
CA ILE A 28 8.46 16.87 -7.42
C ILE A 28 8.35 15.50 -6.74
N ALA A 29 9.47 15.01 -6.18
CA ALA A 29 9.50 13.76 -5.42
C ALA A 29 8.53 13.79 -4.22
N ALA A 30 8.58 14.84 -3.40
CA ALA A 30 7.69 14.99 -2.25
C ALA A 30 6.20 15.05 -2.66
N ALA A 31 5.87 15.78 -3.73
CA ALA A 31 4.49 15.86 -4.22
C ALA A 31 3.98 14.49 -4.71
N LEU A 32 4.81 13.74 -5.44
CA LEU A 32 4.47 12.40 -5.93
C LEU A 32 4.32 11.39 -4.78
N ASP A 33 5.24 11.39 -3.81
CA ASP A 33 5.16 10.52 -2.64
C ASP A 33 3.86 10.76 -1.87
N LEU A 34 3.46 12.02 -1.68
CA LEU A 34 2.20 12.35 -1.00
C LEU A 34 0.97 11.84 -1.77
N VAL A 35 0.94 12.02 -3.10
CA VAL A 35 -0.15 11.53 -3.95
C VAL A 35 -0.23 10.00 -3.89
N PHE A 36 0.91 9.31 -3.97
CA PHE A 36 0.95 7.86 -3.88
C PHE A 36 0.51 7.35 -2.50
N ILE A 37 0.88 8.02 -1.41
CA ILE A 37 0.38 7.70 -0.07
C ILE A 37 -1.14 7.83 -0.01
N LEU A 38 -1.71 8.92 -0.52
CA LEU A 38 -3.15 9.13 -0.50
C LEU A 38 -3.90 8.03 -1.27
N ILE A 39 -3.46 7.70 -2.47
CA ILE A 39 -4.07 6.63 -3.27
C ILE A 39 -3.89 5.27 -2.57
N ALA A 40 -2.72 4.99 -1.99
CA ALA A 40 -2.46 3.76 -1.25
C ALA A 40 -3.42 3.60 -0.06
N VAL A 41 -3.69 4.68 0.69
CA VAL A 41 -4.65 4.68 1.81
C VAL A 41 -6.06 4.38 1.32
N VAL A 42 -6.50 5.03 0.24
CA VAL A 42 -7.85 4.82 -0.32
C VAL A 42 -8.01 3.38 -0.80
N LEU A 43 -7.06 2.87 -1.59
CA LEU A 43 -7.11 1.50 -2.11
C LEU A 43 -7.00 0.46 -0.99
N PHE A 44 -6.13 0.67 -0.02
CA PHE A 44 -6.02 -0.20 1.15
C PHE A 44 -7.34 -0.30 1.89
N ARG A 45 -8.02 0.83 2.14
CA ARG A 45 -9.33 0.85 2.82
C ARG A 45 -10.39 0.07 2.04
N VAL A 46 -10.44 0.24 0.72
CA VAL A 46 -11.39 -0.49 -0.14
C VAL A 46 -11.10 -1.99 -0.13
N ALA A 47 -9.83 -2.38 -0.30
CA ALA A 47 -9.40 -3.76 -0.29
C ALA A 47 -9.62 -4.45 1.06
N LEU A 48 -9.35 -3.76 2.17
CA LEU A 48 -9.57 -4.29 3.51
C LEU A 48 -11.06 -4.56 3.77
N LYS A 49 -11.95 -3.66 3.31
CA LYS A 49 -13.39 -3.84 3.41
C LYS A 49 -13.86 -5.05 2.59
N ASP A 50 -13.35 -5.21 1.36
CA ASP A 50 -13.66 -6.33 0.48
C ASP A 50 -13.20 -7.68 1.06
N LEU A 51 -12.00 -7.72 1.65
CA LEU A 51 -11.49 -8.93 2.34
C LEU A 51 -12.27 -9.25 3.62
N SER A 52 -12.66 -8.24 4.39
CA SER A 52 -13.46 -8.43 5.61
C SER A 52 -14.84 -9.01 5.27
N ALA A 53 -15.50 -8.47 4.23
CA ALA A 53 -16.76 -9.03 3.74
C ALA A 53 -16.59 -10.47 3.21
N SER A 54 -15.45 -10.78 2.60
CA SER A 54 -15.14 -12.14 2.14
C SER A 54 -14.95 -13.11 3.31
N LEU A 55 -14.36 -12.66 4.43
CA LEU A 55 -14.25 -13.46 5.66
C LEU A 55 -15.60 -13.78 6.29
N ASP A 56 -16.53 -12.83 6.25
CA ASP A 56 -17.89 -13.01 6.80
C ASP A 56 -18.71 -14.04 6.01
N ILE A 57 -18.44 -14.18 4.71
CA ILE A 57 -19.17 -15.09 3.81
C ILE A 57 -18.50 -16.47 3.74
N ALA A 58 -17.21 -16.58 4.02
CA ALA A 58 -16.47 -17.83 3.93
C ALA A 58 -17.06 -18.91 4.85
N ALA A 59 -17.51 -20.00 4.22
CA ALA A 59 -18.20 -21.11 4.90
C ALA A 59 -17.22 -22.14 5.46
N ASP A 60 -16.06 -22.29 4.82
CA ASP A 60 -15.07 -23.32 5.15
C ASP A 60 -13.87 -22.74 5.94
N GLU A 61 -13.29 -23.53 6.84
CA GLU A 61 -12.16 -23.11 7.67
C GLU A 61 -10.90 -22.86 6.85
N ARG A 62 -10.70 -23.66 5.80
CA ARG A 62 -9.60 -23.48 4.86
C ARG A 62 -9.70 -22.17 4.08
N GLU A 63 -10.89 -21.86 3.59
CA GLU A 63 -11.16 -20.61 2.85
C GLU A 63 -10.95 -19.39 3.77
N ARG A 64 -11.42 -19.45 5.02
CA ARG A 64 -11.14 -18.39 6.01
C ARG A 64 -9.64 -18.20 6.27
N ALA A 65 -8.87 -19.29 6.36
CA ALA A 65 -7.43 -19.21 6.56
C ALA A 65 -6.73 -18.53 5.38
N GLU A 66 -7.11 -18.85 4.15
CA GLU A 66 -6.56 -18.22 2.93
C GLU A 66 -6.91 -16.72 2.87
N VAL A 67 -8.15 -16.34 3.18
CA VAL A 67 -8.55 -14.92 3.19
C VAL A 67 -7.85 -14.15 4.30
N ARG A 68 -7.64 -14.75 5.48
CA ARG A 68 -6.85 -14.14 6.57
C ARG A 68 -5.39 -13.94 6.16
N LEU A 69 -4.80 -14.90 5.45
CA LEU A 69 -3.44 -14.76 4.92
C LEU A 69 -3.36 -13.58 3.95
N LEU A 70 -4.31 -13.45 3.03
CA LEU A 70 -4.38 -12.32 2.09
C LEU A 70 -4.56 -10.98 2.81
N GLN A 71 -5.37 -10.95 3.88
CA GLN A 71 -5.53 -9.76 4.72
C GLN A 71 -4.23 -9.39 5.43
N ALA A 72 -3.53 -10.36 6.03
CA ALA A 72 -2.24 -10.12 6.66
C ALA A 72 -1.21 -9.59 5.65
N LEU A 73 -1.18 -10.16 4.44
CA LEU A 73 -0.27 -9.75 3.39
C LEU A 73 -0.57 -8.32 2.91
N LEU A 74 -1.85 -7.98 2.69
CA LEU A 74 -2.28 -6.62 2.33
C LEU A 74 -1.88 -5.59 3.39
N ILE A 75 -2.04 -5.92 4.68
CA ILE A 75 -1.64 -5.04 5.78
C ILE A 75 -0.13 -4.85 5.80
N ALA A 76 0.63 -5.95 5.71
CA ALA A 76 2.08 -5.90 5.72
C ALA A 76 2.63 -5.05 4.56
N THR A 77 2.15 -5.29 3.34
CA THR A 77 2.59 -4.52 2.17
C THR A 77 2.18 -3.06 2.24
N PHE A 78 1.01 -2.75 2.81
CA PHE A 78 0.57 -1.38 3.03
C PHE A 78 1.48 -0.63 4.01
N VAL A 79 1.80 -1.24 5.15
CA VAL A 79 2.68 -0.63 6.17
C VAL A 79 4.06 -0.37 5.59
N ILE A 80 4.62 -1.32 4.82
CA ILE A 80 5.90 -1.15 4.14
C ILE A 80 5.83 -0.01 3.12
N ALA A 81 4.80 0.02 2.28
CA ALA A 81 4.62 1.07 1.26
C ALA A 81 4.52 2.46 1.87
N VAL A 82 3.68 2.63 2.91
CA VAL A 82 3.55 3.91 3.62
C VAL A 82 4.85 4.28 4.33
N GLY A 83 5.57 3.32 4.91
CA GLY A 83 6.88 3.56 5.52
C GLY A 83 7.92 4.07 4.52
N VAL A 84 8.02 3.42 3.35
CA VAL A 84 8.97 3.79 2.30
C VAL A 84 8.65 5.17 1.72
N LEU A 85 7.38 5.41 1.35
CA LEU A 85 6.96 6.70 0.78
C LEU A 85 7.02 7.81 1.82
N GLY A 86 6.62 7.53 3.06
CA GLY A 86 6.69 8.48 4.17
C GLY A 86 8.13 8.88 4.47
N TYR A 87 9.06 7.92 4.44
CA TYR A 87 10.48 8.20 4.53
C TYR A 87 10.99 9.02 3.34
N GLY A 88 10.64 8.64 2.11
CA GLY A 88 10.98 9.38 0.88
C GLY A 88 10.49 10.84 0.91
N PHE A 89 9.25 11.03 1.35
CA PHE A 89 8.63 12.33 1.54
C PHE A 89 9.36 13.17 2.58
N LEU A 90 9.61 12.61 3.78
CA LEU A 90 10.30 13.30 4.86
C LEU A 90 11.72 13.69 4.46
N LYS A 91 12.46 12.77 3.81
CA LYS A 91 13.81 13.04 3.30
C LYS A 91 13.82 14.11 2.22
N SER A 92 12.80 14.13 1.37
CA SER A 92 12.67 15.15 0.31
C SER A 92 12.41 16.55 0.89
N LEU A 93 11.58 16.67 1.92
CA LEU A 93 11.32 17.93 2.62
C LEU A 93 12.46 18.36 3.55
N PHE A 94 12.99 17.42 4.33
CA PHE A 94 14.01 17.62 5.34
C PHE A 94 15.21 16.70 5.07
N PRO A 95 16.16 17.10 4.21
CA PRO A 95 17.24 16.26 3.72
C PRO A 95 18.36 16.09 4.76
N PHE A 96 18.28 16.83 5.87
CA PHE A 96 19.23 16.86 6.96
C PHE A 96 18.77 16.04 8.18
N LEU A 97 17.55 15.51 8.12
CA LEU A 97 16.96 14.53 9.05
C LEU A 97 17.08 13.13 8.45
#